data_AF-A0AAN7TM80-F1
#
_entry.id   AF-A0AAN7TM80-F1
#
_cell.length_a   1.000
_cell.length_b   1.000
_cell.length_c   1.000
_cell.angle_alpha   90.00
_cell.angle_beta   90.00
_cell.angle_gamma   90.00
#
_symmetry.space_group_name_H-M   'P 1'
#
loop_
_entity.id
_entity.type
_entity.pdbx_description
1 polymer ?
#
loop_
_entity_poly.entity_id
_entity_poly.type
_entity_poly.pdbx_seq_one_letter_code
_entity_poly.pdbx_strand_id
1 'polypeptide(L)'
;MNALTTEPSPLLSRLPSELRIAIYELLLAFEHPIKLRQTVAGSDKTNVLRTNKQTYNEVLAVLYECNTISVTRNDFCKNTAYGLKTPVDGRHIRHLRMTTFGESIACSFLQNSCDVCSDHGRGLLTALREMPRLQTVTIDHSSQLSTFRRFQAVSLDWTAGRGLDCIGVGRYRISRQDSGGPELTFEHRALAAIWPRLDILTRTFPSEQEEDEELVSLRAIDPDIPDKLWLLHCARKYGLLHELSCRAIEEIWFSDDVLEDMSIAQRSVTLDHFTSEVLEYLPGQTAAQARVQLRRMRL
;
A
#
# COMPACT_ATOMS: atom_id res chain seq x y z
N MET A 1 50.09 15.13 1.70
CA MET A 1 48.76 14.51 1.63
C MET A 1 48.16 14.59 3.01
N ASN A 2 47.47 15.70 3.31
CA ASN A 2 46.88 15.93 4.63
C ASN A 2 45.47 15.37 4.65
N ALA A 3 45.20 14.51 5.63
CA ALA A 3 43.87 14.04 5.97
C ALA A 3 43.00 15.26 6.33
N LEU A 4 41.95 15.49 5.56
CA LEU A 4 40.85 16.37 5.95
C LEU A 4 40.12 15.70 7.11
N THR A 5 40.55 15.99 8.33
CA THR A 5 39.72 15.82 9.53
C THR A 5 38.54 16.78 9.41
N THR A 6 37.41 16.28 8.93
CA THR A 6 36.13 17.00 9.00
C THR A 6 35.73 17.10 10.47
N GLU A 7 36.06 18.21 11.12
CA GLU A 7 35.41 18.56 12.38
C GLU A 7 33.89 18.68 12.12
N PRO A 8 33.02 18.12 12.98
CA PRO A 8 31.59 18.25 12.82
C PRO A 8 31.23 19.75 12.84
N SER A 9 30.52 20.22 11.82
CA SER A 9 30.18 21.64 11.64
C SER A 9 29.64 22.23 12.96
N PRO A 10 30.34 23.21 13.57
CA PRO A 10 30.06 23.70 14.92
C PRO A 10 28.72 24.44 15.05
N LEU A 11 28.03 24.69 13.93
CA LEU A 11 26.76 25.39 13.91
C LEU A 11 25.60 24.50 14.35
N LEU A 12 25.50 23.25 13.86
CA LEU A 12 24.36 22.38 14.18
C LEU A 12 24.36 21.95 15.64
N SER A 13 25.52 21.57 16.19
CA SER A 13 25.63 21.09 17.58
C SER A 13 25.37 22.17 18.64
N ARG A 14 25.46 23.46 18.26
CA ARG A 14 25.21 24.61 19.15
C ARG A 14 23.75 25.07 19.17
N LEU A 15 22.93 24.64 18.21
CA LEU A 15 21.50 24.94 18.22
C LEU A 15 20.80 24.14 19.33
N PRO A 16 19.71 24.63 19.94
CA PRO A 16 18.81 23.82 20.76
C PRO A 16 18.29 22.58 20.02
N SER A 17 17.95 21.52 20.77
CA SER A 17 17.45 20.25 20.22
C SER A 17 16.25 20.44 19.30
N GLU A 18 15.35 21.34 19.67
CA GLU A 18 14.09 21.59 18.98
C GLU A 18 14.36 22.15 17.57
N LEU A 19 15.32 23.07 17.46
CA LEU A 19 15.72 23.63 16.16
C LEU A 19 16.48 22.61 15.31
N ARG A 20 17.30 21.75 15.92
CA ARG A 20 17.98 20.67 15.17
C ARG A 20 16.97 19.69 14.59
N ILE A 21 16.00 19.26 15.40
CA ILE A 21 14.94 18.34 14.96
C ILE A 21 14.13 18.96 13.81
N ALA A 22 13.69 20.21 13.93
CA ALA A 22 12.94 20.89 12.87
C ALA A 22 13.74 20.97 11.54
N ILE A 23 15.06 21.19 11.60
CA ILE A 23 15.93 21.13 10.42
C ILE A 23 15.96 19.71 9.84
N TYR A 24 16.09 18.69 10.68
CA TYR A 24 16.11 17.29 10.23
C TYR A 24 14.79 16.86 9.58
N GLU A 25 13.65 17.30 10.10
CA GLU A 25 12.33 17.00 9.52
C GLU A 25 12.21 17.52 8.08
N LEU A 26 12.69 18.74 7.83
CA LEU A 26 12.71 19.33 6.49
C LEU A 26 13.65 18.59 5.53
N LEU A 27 14.81 18.15 6.03
CA LEU A 27 15.81 17.45 5.21
C LEU A 27 15.40 16.02 4.88
N LEU A 28 14.76 15.34 5.82
CA LEU A 28 14.48 13.90 5.77
C LEU A 28 13.05 13.57 5.40
N ALA A 29 12.22 14.54 5.01
CA ALA A 29 10.91 14.27 4.44
C ALA A 29 11.06 13.73 3.00
N PHE A 30 10.61 12.51 2.78
CA PHE A 30 10.53 11.88 1.47
C PHE A 30 9.08 11.78 1.02
N GLU A 31 8.82 12.13 -0.24
CA GLU A 31 7.48 12.08 -0.84
C GLU A 31 6.96 10.65 -1.02
N HIS A 32 7.86 9.67 -1.05
CA HIS A 32 7.54 8.27 -1.31
C HIS A 32 8.07 7.38 -0.19
N PRO A 33 7.39 6.25 0.09
CA PRO A 33 7.85 5.28 1.07
C PRO A 33 9.30 4.85 0.83
N ILE A 34 10.13 4.90 1.86
CA ILE A 34 11.57 4.71 1.72
C ILE A 34 11.98 3.26 1.99
N LYS A 35 12.89 2.73 1.17
CA LYS A 35 13.56 1.44 1.41
C LYS A 35 14.87 1.73 2.13
N LEU A 36 14.94 1.49 3.44
CA LEU A 36 16.06 1.93 4.29
C LEU A 36 17.44 1.58 3.73
N ARG A 37 17.65 0.34 3.28
CA ARG A 37 18.93 -0.09 2.69
C ARG A 37 19.37 0.75 1.49
N GLN A 38 18.43 1.20 0.68
CA GLN A 38 18.69 2.01 -0.52
C GLN A 38 18.80 3.49 -0.15
N THR A 39 17.87 4.00 0.65
CA THR A 39 17.78 5.44 0.98
C THR A 39 18.88 5.89 1.96
N VAL A 40 19.22 5.08 2.97
CA VAL A 40 20.26 5.42 3.96
C VAL A 40 21.67 5.29 3.35
N ALA A 41 21.86 4.36 2.42
CA ALA A 41 23.15 4.18 1.76
C ALA A 41 23.36 5.17 0.60
N GLY A 42 22.30 5.48 -0.16
CA GLY A 42 22.41 6.10 -1.49
C GLY A 42 21.72 7.45 -1.68
N SER A 43 21.18 8.10 -0.64
CA SER A 43 20.60 9.43 -0.76
C SER A 43 21.49 10.52 -0.14
N ASP A 44 21.68 11.63 -0.85
CA ASP A 44 22.42 12.77 -0.30
C ASP A 44 21.75 13.36 0.95
N LYS A 45 20.41 13.26 1.03
CA LYS A 45 19.61 13.69 2.19
C LYS A 45 19.99 12.94 3.48
N THR A 46 20.48 11.70 3.37
CA THR A 46 20.82 10.86 4.52
C THR A 46 22.30 10.94 4.94
N ASN A 47 23.11 11.74 4.25
CA ASN A 47 24.52 11.97 4.63
C ASN A 47 24.67 12.57 6.03
N VAL A 48 23.66 13.30 6.51
CA VAL A 48 23.61 13.84 7.87
C VAL A 48 23.60 12.75 8.95
N LEU A 49 23.24 11.50 8.63
CA LEU A 49 23.41 10.38 9.56
C LEU A 49 24.89 10.09 9.86
N ARG A 50 25.82 10.45 8.97
CA ARG A 50 27.23 10.07 9.08
C ARG A 50 28.10 11.10 9.80
N THR A 51 27.52 12.17 10.34
CA THR A 51 28.30 13.32 10.83
C THR A 51 28.92 13.07 12.21
N ASN A 52 28.12 12.69 13.21
CA ASN A 52 28.59 12.33 14.56
C ASN A 52 27.51 11.51 15.29
N LYS A 53 27.86 10.95 16.47
CA LYS A 53 26.97 10.06 17.24
C LYS A 53 25.68 10.73 17.72
N GLN A 54 25.74 11.99 18.17
CA GLN A 54 24.56 12.72 18.63
C GLN A 54 23.59 12.94 17.46
N THR A 55 24.10 13.52 16.36
CA THR A 55 23.32 13.75 15.15
C THR A 55 22.76 12.45 14.60
N TYR A 56 23.54 11.37 14.57
CA TYR A 56 23.07 10.05 14.15
C TYR A 56 21.81 9.62 14.93
N ASN A 57 21.85 9.70 16.27
CA ASN A 57 20.72 9.27 17.09
C ASN A 57 19.47 10.15 16.90
N GLU A 58 19.65 11.47 16.81
CA GLU A 58 18.55 12.43 16.61
C GLU A 58 17.92 12.25 15.21
N VAL A 59 18.75 12.25 14.17
CA VAL A 59 18.34 12.12 12.77
C VAL A 59 17.70 10.77 12.49
N LEU A 60 18.20 9.68 13.08
CA LEU A 60 17.64 8.35 12.86
C LEU A 60 16.20 8.28 13.36
N ALA A 61 15.91 8.83 14.55
CA ALA A 61 14.56 8.91 15.07
C ALA A 61 13.65 9.73 14.12
N VAL A 62 14.09 10.91 13.69
CA VAL A 62 13.35 11.77 12.75
C VAL A 62 13.08 11.06 11.42
N LEU A 63 14.08 10.36 10.86
CA LEU A 63 13.93 9.60 9.62
C LEU A 63 12.78 8.59 9.71
N TYR A 64 12.67 7.87 10.82
CA TYR A 64 11.61 6.88 11.03
C TYR A 64 10.25 7.50 11.34
N GLU A 65 10.23 8.66 12.01
CA GLU A 65 9.00 9.33 12.41
C GLU A 65 8.32 10.05 11.25
N CYS A 66 9.09 10.69 10.37
CA CYS A 66 8.56 11.51 9.27
C CYS A 66 8.19 10.70 8.03
N ASN A 67 8.58 9.42 7.95
CA ASN A 67 8.49 8.67 6.69
C ASN A 67 7.77 7.34 6.85
N THR A 68 7.11 6.94 5.77
CA THR A 68 6.63 5.57 5.61
C THR A 68 7.78 4.66 5.21
N ILE A 69 8.04 3.63 6.00
CA ILE A 69 9.13 2.68 5.73
C ILE A 69 8.59 1.50 4.91
N SER A 70 9.23 1.26 3.76
CA SER A 70 8.93 0.10 2.92
C SER A 70 9.67 -1.14 3.43
N VAL A 71 8.90 -2.20 3.68
CA VAL A 71 9.37 -3.50 4.15
C VAL A 71 8.69 -4.62 3.36
N THR A 72 9.16 -5.83 3.56
CA THR A 72 8.64 -7.07 3.00
C THR A 72 8.42 -8.09 4.12
N ARG A 73 7.72 -9.18 3.84
CA ARG A 73 7.55 -10.27 4.82
C ARG A 73 8.89 -10.91 5.24
N ASN A 74 9.94 -10.82 4.41
CA ASN A 74 11.29 -11.28 4.75
C ASN A 74 11.86 -10.57 5.99
N ASP A 75 11.50 -9.30 6.20
CA ASP A 75 12.03 -8.51 7.31
C ASP A 75 11.53 -9.00 8.68
N PHE A 76 10.35 -9.65 8.70
CA PHE A 76 9.73 -10.22 9.90
C PHE A 76 9.92 -11.73 10.03
N CYS A 77 10.27 -12.43 8.95
CA CYS A 77 10.38 -13.88 8.95
C CYS A 77 11.47 -14.40 9.90
N LYS A 78 11.16 -15.43 10.70
CA LYS A 78 12.10 -16.06 11.63
C LYS A 78 13.25 -16.80 10.92
N ASN A 79 12.99 -17.33 9.72
CA ASN A 79 13.94 -18.12 8.94
C ASN A 79 14.85 -17.26 8.02
N THR A 80 14.56 -15.97 7.86
CA THR A 80 15.40 -15.07 7.06
C THR A 80 16.68 -14.73 7.83
N ALA A 81 17.84 -14.95 7.20
CA ALA A 81 19.13 -14.58 7.79
C ALA A 81 19.19 -13.09 8.11
N TYR A 82 19.76 -12.72 9.27
CA TYR A 82 19.81 -11.34 9.77
C TYR A 82 20.40 -10.36 8.74
N GLY A 83 21.47 -10.76 8.03
CA GLY A 83 22.12 -9.94 7.00
C GLY A 83 21.25 -9.66 5.77
N LEU A 84 20.13 -10.37 5.59
CA LEU A 84 19.15 -10.16 4.52
C LEU A 84 17.93 -9.33 4.97
N LYS A 85 17.71 -9.19 6.28
CA LYS A 85 16.63 -8.36 6.83
C LYS A 85 16.99 -6.89 6.77
N THR A 86 16.06 -6.06 6.33
CA THR A 86 16.18 -4.61 6.50
C THR A 86 16.36 -4.30 7.99
N PRO A 87 17.35 -3.47 8.39
CA PRO A 87 17.52 -3.07 9.78
C PRO A 87 16.38 -2.12 10.16
N VAL A 88 15.26 -2.69 10.53
CA VAL A 88 14.02 -2.01 10.93
C VAL A 88 14.12 -1.79 12.44
N ASP A 89 14.44 -0.58 12.89
CA ASP A 89 14.33 -0.25 14.32
C ASP A 89 12.86 0.03 14.66
N GLY A 90 12.14 -1.03 15.06
CA GLY A 90 10.71 -0.95 15.35
C GLY A 90 10.33 0.00 16.49
N ARG A 91 11.29 0.53 17.24
CA ARG A 91 11.05 1.50 18.32
C ARG A 91 10.67 2.89 17.82
N HIS A 92 11.03 3.26 16.60
CA HIS A 92 10.81 4.61 16.07
C HIS A 92 9.81 4.68 14.92
N ILE A 93 9.47 3.55 14.31
CA ILE A 93 8.64 3.50 13.11
C ILE A 93 7.19 3.77 13.46
N ARG A 94 6.61 4.79 12.80
CA ARG A 94 5.18 5.11 12.89
C ARG A 94 4.37 4.58 11.73
N HIS A 95 4.95 4.55 10.53
CA HIS A 95 4.23 4.20 9.31
C HIS A 95 5.01 3.13 8.53
N LEU A 96 4.35 2.00 8.27
CA LEU A 96 4.90 0.89 7.49
C LEU A 96 4.13 0.69 6.20
N ARG A 97 4.87 0.35 5.15
CA ARG A 97 4.33 -0.19 3.92
C ARG A 97 4.95 -1.55 3.64
N MET A 98 4.15 -2.60 3.70
CA MET A 98 4.56 -3.91 3.22
C MET A 98 4.28 -4.00 1.73
N THR A 99 5.32 -4.22 0.91
CA THR A 99 5.16 -4.25 -0.55
C THR A 99 4.63 -5.57 -1.08
N THR A 100 4.53 -6.60 -0.24
CA THR A 100 3.98 -7.90 -0.60
C THR A 100 3.32 -8.55 0.61
N PHE A 101 2.19 -9.23 0.38
CA PHE A 101 1.55 -10.12 1.36
C PHE A 101 2.04 -11.57 1.28
N GLY A 102 2.85 -11.93 0.29
CA GLY A 102 3.34 -13.29 0.08
C GLY A 102 4.32 -13.78 1.15
N GLU A 103 4.56 -15.09 1.17
CA GLU A 103 5.55 -15.70 2.06
C GLU A 103 6.95 -15.13 1.85
N SER A 104 7.77 -15.19 2.90
CA SER A 104 9.20 -14.91 2.75
C SER A 104 9.86 -15.92 1.81
N ILE A 105 10.89 -15.48 1.09
CA ILE A 105 11.71 -16.35 0.23
C ILE A 105 12.28 -17.53 1.04
N ALA A 106 12.75 -17.28 2.26
CA ALA A 106 13.34 -18.31 3.11
C ALA A 106 12.35 -19.44 3.46
N CYS A 107 11.15 -19.11 3.96
CA CYS A 107 10.12 -20.11 4.24
C CYS A 107 9.66 -20.85 2.99
N SER A 108 9.51 -20.14 1.86
CA SER A 108 9.08 -20.75 0.60
C SER A 108 10.06 -21.82 0.13
N PHE A 109 11.37 -21.57 0.21
CA PHE A 109 12.40 -22.56 -0.13
C PHE A 109 12.49 -23.72 0.87
N LEU A 110 12.34 -23.44 2.17
CA LEU A 110 12.45 -24.46 3.22
C LEU A 110 11.21 -25.34 3.35
N GLN A 111 10.11 -25.01 2.65
CA GLN A 111 8.81 -25.69 2.75
C GLN A 111 8.32 -25.85 4.20
N ASN A 112 8.74 -24.92 5.07
CA ASN A 112 8.40 -24.90 6.49
C ASN A 112 8.11 -23.45 6.88
N SER A 113 6.83 -23.08 6.79
CA SER A 113 6.38 -21.71 7.04
C SER A 113 6.35 -21.43 8.54
N CYS A 114 7.16 -20.45 8.97
CA CYS A 114 7.06 -19.92 10.34
C CYS A 114 5.73 -19.16 10.55
N ASP A 115 5.35 -18.91 11.80
CA ASP A 115 4.09 -18.23 12.15
C ASP A 115 3.88 -16.88 11.46
N VAL A 116 4.96 -16.16 11.14
CA VAL A 116 4.89 -14.89 10.42
C VAL A 116 4.54 -15.10 8.96
N CYS A 117 5.00 -16.19 8.35
CA CYS A 117 4.79 -16.50 6.94
C CYS A 117 3.53 -17.32 6.69
N SER A 118 2.86 -17.84 7.72
CA SER A 118 1.65 -18.63 7.53
C SER A 118 0.51 -17.84 6.87
N ASP A 119 -0.34 -18.55 6.14
CA ASP A 119 -1.45 -17.97 5.38
C ASP A 119 -2.50 -17.26 6.26
N HIS A 120 -2.63 -17.65 7.53
CA HIS A 120 -3.57 -17.02 8.46
C HIS A 120 -3.09 -15.67 9.00
N GLY A 121 -1.86 -15.23 8.68
CA GLY A 121 -1.33 -13.88 8.96
C GLY A 121 -1.12 -13.51 10.43
N ARG A 122 -1.64 -14.29 11.39
CA ARG A 122 -1.62 -13.97 12.83
C ARG A 122 -0.22 -13.64 13.36
N GLY A 123 0.82 -14.42 13.02
CA GLY A 123 2.17 -14.13 13.50
C GLY A 123 2.73 -12.81 12.98
N LEU A 124 2.39 -12.43 11.74
CA LEU A 124 2.74 -11.12 11.20
C LEU A 124 2.02 -9.99 11.95
N LEU A 125 0.72 -10.15 12.20
CA LEU A 125 -0.07 -9.13 12.90
C LEU A 125 0.39 -8.96 14.35
N THR A 126 0.76 -10.04 15.03
CA THR A 126 1.38 -9.98 16.36
C THR A 126 2.69 -9.20 16.31
N ALA A 127 3.58 -9.52 15.37
CA ALA A 127 4.87 -8.82 15.24
C ALA A 127 4.70 -7.31 14.96
N LEU A 128 3.68 -6.92 14.17
CA LEU A 128 3.37 -5.51 13.93
C LEU A 128 2.82 -4.82 15.18
N ARG A 129 1.99 -5.51 15.98
CA ARG A 129 1.45 -4.95 17.23
C ARG A 129 2.50 -4.79 18.34
N GLU A 130 3.57 -5.56 18.30
CA GLU A 130 4.70 -5.43 19.24
C GLU A 130 5.56 -4.19 18.97
N MET A 131 5.34 -3.48 17.86
CA MET A 131 6.04 -2.25 17.55
C MET A 131 5.41 -1.06 18.30
N PRO A 132 6.09 -0.47 19.29
CA PRO A 132 5.45 0.40 20.29
C PRO A 132 4.95 1.75 19.76
N ARG A 133 5.48 2.23 18.63
CA ARG A 133 5.12 3.53 18.04
C ARG A 133 4.42 3.39 16.70
N LEU A 134 4.13 2.17 16.27
CA LEU A 134 3.50 1.92 14.99
C LEU A 134 2.06 2.42 15.03
N GLN A 135 1.71 3.26 14.06
CA GLN A 135 0.39 3.88 13.94
C GLN A 135 -0.36 3.34 12.73
N THR A 136 0.32 3.17 11.59
CA THR A 136 -0.32 2.67 10.37
C THR A 136 0.54 1.65 9.65
N VAL A 137 -0.12 0.66 9.07
CA VAL A 137 0.47 -0.33 8.17
C VAL A 137 -0.42 -0.51 6.96
N THR A 138 0.17 -0.33 5.77
CA THR A 138 -0.47 -0.71 4.51
C THR A 138 0.22 -1.94 3.94
N ILE A 139 -0.54 -2.98 3.61
CA ILE A 139 -0.04 -4.25 3.12
C ILE A 139 -0.55 -4.48 1.69
N ASP A 140 0.37 -4.51 0.74
CA ASP A 140 0.05 -4.76 -0.67
C ASP A 140 -0.17 -6.25 -0.94
N HIS A 141 -1.40 -6.61 -1.33
CA HIS A 141 -1.77 -7.99 -1.66
C HIS A 141 -1.92 -8.24 -3.17
N SER A 142 -1.60 -7.27 -4.02
CA SER A 142 -1.85 -7.34 -5.47
C SER A 142 -1.20 -8.55 -6.13
N SER A 143 0.04 -8.87 -5.74
CA SER A 143 0.81 -10.00 -6.31
C SER A 143 0.47 -11.36 -5.71
N GLN A 144 -0.38 -11.42 -4.68
CA GLN A 144 -0.62 -12.61 -3.84
C GLN A 144 -2.10 -12.74 -3.47
N LEU A 145 -2.97 -12.52 -4.46
CA LEU A 145 -4.43 -12.48 -4.28
C LEU A 145 -4.99 -13.79 -3.68
N SER A 146 -4.50 -14.95 -4.09
CA SER A 146 -4.97 -16.24 -3.57
C SER A 146 -4.66 -16.42 -2.09
N THR A 147 -3.46 -16.04 -1.67
CA THR A 147 -3.04 -16.03 -0.25
C THR A 147 -3.86 -15.05 0.56
N PHE A 148 -4.16 -13.87 0.00
CA PHE A 148 -5.05 -12.91 0.64
C PHE A 148 -6.49 -13.41 0.78
N ARG A 149 -7.06 -14.06 -0.25
CA ARG A 149 -8.38 -14.70 -0.15
C ARG A 149 -8.43 -15.78 0.94
N ARG A 150 -7.37 -16.59 1.08
CA ARG A 150 -7.26 -17.57 2.19
C ARG A 150 -7.18 -16.89 3.56
N PHE A 151 -6.39 -15.83 3.68
CA PHE A 151 -6.33 -15.01 4.89
C PHE A 151 -7.70 -14.43 5.25
N GLN A 152 -8.40 -13.85 4.28
CA GLN A 152 -9.74 -13.29 4.43
C GLN A 152 -10.72 -14.33 4.96
N ALA A 153 -10.76 -15.52 4.36
CA ALA A 153 -11.61 -16.63 4.81
C ALA A 153 -11.35 -17.02 6.28
N VAL A 154 -10.07 -17.15 6.68
CA VAL A 154 -9.69 -17.49 8.06
C VAL A 154 -9.91 -16.33 9.04
N SER A 155 -9.85 -15.08 8.56
CA SER A 155 -10.09 -13.89 9.38
C SER A 155 -11.56 -13.70 9.75
N LEU A 156 -12.49 -14.20 8.93
CA LEU A 156 -13.92 -14.24 9.23
C LEU A 156 -14.25 -15.16 10.41
N ASP A 157 -13.42 -16.17 10.66
CA ASP A 157 -13.55 -17.12 11.78
C ASP A 157 -12.92 -16.63 13.09
N TRP A 158 -12.42 -15.38 13.14
CA TRP A 158 -11.92 -14.81 14.39
C TRP A 158 -13.09 -14.51 15.34
N THR A 159 -13.37 -15.47 16.21
CA THR A 159 -14.42 -15.38 17.23
C THR A 159 -14.37 -14.06 17.99
N ALA A 160 -15.55 -13.47 18.20
CA ALA A 160 -15.81 -12.25 18.98
C ALA A 160 -15.32 -10.90 18.38
N GLY A 161 -15.68 -10.62 17.12
CA GLY A 161 -15.82 -9.24 16.64
C GLY A 161 -14.54 -8.55 16.16
N ARG A 162 -13.56 -9.32 15.67
CA ARG A 162 -12.48 -8.83 14.81
C ARG A 162 -12.68 -9.43 13.44
N GLY A 163 -12.70 -8.62 12.39
CA GLY A 163 -12.88 -9.09 11.02
C GLY A 163 -12.06 -8.26 10.04
N LEU A 164 -12.33 -8.46 8.75
CA LEU A 164 -11.74 -7.69 7.68
C LEU A 164 -12.87 -6.98 6.93
N ASP A 165 -12.96 -5.66 7.09
CA ASP A 165 -13.97 -4.86 6.43
C ASP A 165 -13.42 -4.34 5.11
N CYS A 166 -14.16 -4.53 4.01
CA CYS A 166 -13.87 -3.84 2.76
C CYS A 166 -14.33 -2.39 2.89
N ILE A 167 -13.40 -1.45 2.79
CA ILE A 167 -13.64 -0.01 3.00
C ILE A 167 -13.55 0.81 1.71
N GLY A 168 -13.22 0.14 0.60
CA GLY A 168 -13.18 0.69 -0.75
C GLY A 168 -12.79 -0.39 -1.74
N VAL A 169 -12.95 -0.11 -3.03
CA VAL A 169 -12.63 -1.08 -4.09
C VAL A 169 -11.14 -1.46 -4.02
N GLY A 170 -10.86 -2.73 -3.74
CA GLY A 170 -9.50 -3.23 -3.54
C GLY A 170 -8.84 -2.80 -2.22
N ARG A 171 -9.60 -2.31 -1.22
CA ARG A 171 -9.06 -1.84 0.05
C ARG A 171 -9.83 -2.38 1.25
N TYR A 172 -9.08 -2.97 2.18
CA TYR A 172 -9.61 -3.65 3.35
C TYR A 172 -8.95 -3.15 4.62
N ARG A 173 -9.68 -3.13 5.74
CA ARG A 173 -9.18 -2.73 7.06
C ARG A 173 -9.55 -3.79 8.09
N ILE A 174 -8.66 -4.09 9.02
CA ILE A 174 -9.01 -4.95 10.15
C ILE A 174 -9.99 -4.21 11.07
N SER A 175 -11.19 -4.79 11.22
CA SER A 175 -12.26 -4.23 12.03
C SER A 175 -12.02 -4.51 13.51
N ARG A 176 -12.36 -3.51 14.33
CA ARG A 176 -12.21 -3.49 15.79
C ARG A 176 -10.78 -3.74 16.26
N GLN A 177 -9.98 -2.68 16.22
CA GLN A 177 -8.72 -2.66 16.93
C GLN A 177 -9.00 -2.41 18.40
N ASP A 178 -8.35 -3.18 19.27
CA ASP A 178 -8.19 -2.77 20.67
C ASP A 178 -7.62 -1.35 20.63
N SER A 179 -8.11 -0.43 21.46
CA SER A 179 -7.94 1.04 21.37
C SER A 179 -6.50 1.58 21.52
N GLY A 180 -5.49 0.76 21.25
CA GLY A 180 -4.07 1.13 21.24
C GLY A 180 -3.21 0.37 20.22
N GLY A 181 -3.79 -0.29 19.22
CA GLY A 181 -3.05 -0.95 18.13
C GLY A 181 -2.84 -0.08 16.88
N PRO A 182 -1.90 -0.43 15.98
CA PRO A 182 -1.70 0.26 14.70
C PRO A 182 -2.87 -0.01 13.75
N GLU A 183 -3.31 0.98 12.97
CA GLU A 183 -4.26 0.82 11.88
C GLU A 183 -3.68 -0.08 10.78
N LEU A 184 -4.36 -1.20 10.47
CA LEU A 184 -3.90 -2.20 9.51
C LEU A 184 -4.82 -2.19 8.29
N THR A 185 -4.27 -1.80 7.15
CA THR A 185 -4.96 -1.77 5.86
C THR A 185 -4.29 -2.75 4.88
N PHE A 186 -5.10 -3.48 4.13
CA PHE A 186 -4.67 -4.32 3.02
C PHE A 186 -5.18 -3.72 1.72
N GLU A 187 -4.32 -3.61 0.72
CA GLU A 187 -4.66 -2.95 -0.55
C GLU A 187 -4.20 -3.79 -1.74
N HIS A 188 -5.08 -3.92 -2.73
CA HIS A 188 -4.68 -4.16 -4.10
C HIS A 188 -4.20 -2.82 -4.64
N ARG A 189 -2.93 -2.50 -4.40
CA ARG A 189 -2.31 -1.19 -4.63
C ARG A 189 -2.78 -0.46 -5.89
N ALA A 190 -2.70 -1.12 -7.05
CA ALA A 190 -3.05 -0.48 -8.32
C ALA A 190 -4.54 -0.12 -8.36
N LEU A 191 -5.42 -1.09 -8.11
CA LEU A 191 -6.86 -0.90 -8.04
C LEU A 191 -7.26 0.19 -7.03
N ALA A 192 -6.75 0.13 -5.80
CA ALA A 192 -7.07 1.09 -4.75
C ALA A 192 -6.61 2.53 -5.08
N ALA A 193 -5.53 2.69 -5.87
CA ALA A 193 -5.02 3.98 -6.30
C ALA A 193 -5.73 4.52 -7.56
N ILE A 194 -6.13 3.63 -8.47
CA ILE A 194 -6.70 3.99 -9.78
C ILE A 194 -8.22 4.20 -9.70
N TRP A 195 -8.94 3.32 -8.99
CA TRP A 195 -10.40 3.32 -8.95
C TRP A 195 -11.01 4.68 -8.54
N PRO A 196 -10.58 5.33 -7.43
CA PRO A 196 -11.17 6.60 -7.03
C PRO A 196 -10.95 7.72 -8.05
N ARG A 197 -9.82 7.70 -8.76
CA ARG A 197 -9.49 8.69 -9.78
C ARG A 197 -10.36 8.51 -11.02
N LEU A 198 -10.57 7.28 -11.47
CA LEU A 198 -11.47 6.98 -12.59
C LEU A 198 -12.93 7.27 -12.27
N ASP A 199 -13.37 7.01 -11.04
CA ASP A 199 -14.72 7.34 -10.60
C ASP A 199 -14.98 8.86 -10.63
N ILE A 200 -14.04 9.68 -10.15
CA ILE A 200 -14.08 11.14 -10.30
C ILE A 200 -14.10 11.54 -11.79
N LEU A 201 -13.25 10.93 -12.61
CA LEU A 201 -13.17 11.20 -14.05
C LEU A 201 -14.52 10.91 -14.74
N THR A 202 -15.21 9.82 -14.37
CA THR A 202 -16.53 9.52 -14.96
C THR A 202 -17.60 10.55 -14.60
N ARG A 203 -17.53 11.17 -13.42
CA ARG A 203 -18.54 12.12 -12.92
C ARG A 203 -18.35 13.54 -13.47
N THR A 204 -17.13 13.88 -13.87
CA THR A 204 -16.75 15.24 -14.28
C THR A 204 -16.96 15.54 -15.76
N PHE A 205 -17.33 14.54 -16.57
CA PHE A 205 -17.51 14.66 -18.03
C PHE A 205 -16.35 15.40 -18.72
N PRO A 206 -15.11 14.90 -18.57
CA PRO A 206 -13.92 15.55 -19.10
C PRO A 206 -13.95 15.64 -20.62
N SER A 207 -13.17 16.58 -21.16
CA SER A 207 -12.76 16.56 -22.56
C SER A 207 -11.88 15.34 -22.87
N GLU A 208 -11.77 14.96 -24.15
CA GLU A 208 -10.90 13.84 -24.54
C GLU A 208 -9.43 14.05 -24.14
N GLN A 209 -8.96 15.31 -24.11
CA GLN A 209 -7.61 15.63 -23.70
C GLN A 209 -7.40 15.39 -22.20
N GLU A 210 -8.32 15.84 -21.35
CA GLU A 210 -8.26 15.64 -19.91
C GLU A 210 -8.33 14.15 -19.55
N GLU A 211 -9.18 13.39 -20.26
CA GLU A 211 -9.24 11.93 -20.13
C GLU A 211 -7.89 11.27 -20.47
N ASP A 212 -7.29 11.63 -21.60
CA ASP A 212 -6.01 11.05 -22.04
C ASP A 212 -4.86 11.40 -21.08
N GLU A 213 -4.80 12.65 -20.61
CA GLU A 213 -3.80 13.11 -19.61
C GLU A 213 -3.93 12.33 -18.29
N GLU A 214 -5.16 12.16 -17.80
CA GLU A 214 -5.42 11.40 -16.58
C GLU A 214 -5.05 9.92 -16.75
N LEU A 215 -5.42 9.29 -17.88
CA LEU A 215 -5.04 7.90 -18.17
C LEU A 215 -3.53 7.73 -18.31
N VAL A 216 -2.80 8.69 -18.89
CA VAL A 216 -1.32 8.68 -18.92
C VAL A 216 -0.74 8.72 -17.51
N SER A 217 -1.28 9.59 -16.64
CA SER A 217 -0.87 9.66 -15.23
C SER A 217 -1.11 8.33 -14.50
N LEU A 218 -2.28 7.71 -14.71
CA LEU A 218 -2.64 6.43 -14.08
C LEU A 218 -1.77 5.28 -14.58
N ARG A 219 -1.34 5.27 -15.85
CA ARG A 219 -0.43 4.26 -16.40
C ARG A 219 0.96 4.28 -15.76
N ALA A 220 1.37 5.40 -15.14
CA ALA A 220 2.59 5.45 -14.34
C ALA A 220 2.46 4.69 -13.01
N ILE A 221 1.23 4.49 -12.51
CA ILE A 221 0.96 3.67 -11.32
C ILE A 221 1.00 2.18 -11.69
N ASP A 222 0.28 1.81 -12.75
CA ASP A 222 0.26 0.47 -13.32
C ASP A 222 -0.01 0.55 -14.83
N PRO A 223 0.83 -0.06 -15.69
CA PRO A 223 0.71 0.09 -17.14
C PRO A 223 -0.45 -0.69 -17.77
N ASP A 224 -1.09 -1.60 -17.03
CA ASP A 224 -2.05 -2.56 -17.56
C ASP A 224 -3.49 -2.33 -17.06
N ILE A 225 -3.66 -1.93 -15.80
CA ILE A 225 -4.97 -1.81 -15.14
C ILE A 225 -5.81 -0.59 -15.59
N PRO A 226 -5.27 0.63 -15.76
CA PRO A 226 -6.08 1.83 -15.99
C PRO A 226 -7.01 1.73 -17.20
N ASP A 227 -6.48 1.26 -18.34
CA ASP A 227 -7.25 1.14 -19.58
C ASP A 227 -8.40 0.14 -19.48
N LYS A 228 -8.20 -0.95 -18.71
CA LYS A 228 -9.22 -1.98 -18.49
C LYS A 228 -10.33 -1.48 -17.59
N LEU A 229 -9.99 -0.82 -16.49
CA LEU A 229 -10.98 -0.22 -15.60
C LEU A 229 -11.73 0.90 -16.31
N TRP A 230 -11.04 1.72 -17.10
CA TRP A 230 -11.70 2.77 -17.85
C TRP A 230 -12.70 2.24 -18.87
N LEU A 231 -12.35 1.15 -19.57
CA LEU A 231 -13.29 0.45 -20.44
C LEU A 231 -14.54 -0.05 -19.69
N LEU A 232 -14.40 -0.60 -18.47
CA LEU A 232 -15.54 -0.95 -17.62
C LEU A 232 -16.44 0.26 -17.35
N HIS A 233 -15.85 1.39 -16.96
CA HIS A 233 -16.57 2.65 -16.70
C HIS A 233 -17.29 3.18 -17.95
N CYS A 234 -16.63 3.19 -19.11
CA CYS A 234 -17.24 3.60 -20.38
C CYS A 234 -18.37 2.65 -20.80
N ALA A 235 -18.13 1.35 -20.73
CA ALA A 235 -19.14 0.35 -21.08
C ALA A 235 -20.38 0.49 -20.20
N ARG A 236 -20.22 0.77 -18.90
CA ARG A 236 -21.35 1.10 -18.03
C ARG A 236 -22.11 2.33 -18.52
N LYS A 237 -21.39 3.42 -18.77
CA LYS A 237 -21.98 4.70 -19.20
C LYS A 237 -22.81 4.55 -20.48
N TYR A 238 -22.38 3.69 -21.40
CA TYR A 238 -23.06 3.45 -22.68
C TYR A 238 -24.01 2.23 -22.67
N GLY A 239 -24.18 1.53 -21.54
CA GLY A 239 -25.04 0.34 -21.46
C GLY A 239 -24.50 -0.89 -22.20
N LEU A 240 -23.17 -0.99 -22.36
CA LEU A 240 -22.46 -2.02 -23.11
C LEU A 240 -21.73 -3.05 -22.20
N LEU A 241 -21.98 -3.05 -20.89
CA LEU A 241 -21.33 -3.99 -19.96
C LEU A 241 -21.63 -5.46 -20.33
N HIS A 242 -22.84 -5.74 -20.80
CA HIS A 242 -23.20 -7.07 -21.25
C HIS A 242 -22.30 -7.58 -22.40
N GLU A 243 -21.92 -6.70 -23.34
CA GLU A 243 -21.07 -7.05 -24.48
C GLU A 243 -19.64 -7.43 -24.06
N LEU A 244 -19.18 -6.94 -22.91
CA LEU A 244 -17.89 -7.27 -22.32
C LEU A 244 -17.92 -8.55 -21.47
N SER A 245 -19.02 -9.32 -21.50
CA SER A 245 -19.25 -10.46 -20.59
C SER A 245 -19.18 -10.08 -19.11
N CYS A 246 -19.46 -8.81 -18.77
CA CYS A 246 -19.35 -8.27 -17.41
C CYS A 246 -20.70 -8.22 -16.67
N ARG A 247 -21.61 -9.16 -16.96
CA ARG A 247 -22.97 -9.17 -16.37
C ARG A 247 -22.93 -9.15 -14.83
N ALA A 248 -22.05 -9.93 -14.23
CA ALA A 248 -21.90 -9.98 -12.78
C ALA A 248 -21.56 -8.60 -12.21
N ILE A 249 -20.61 -7.87 -12.83
CA ILE A 249 -20.24 -6.51 -12.45
C ILE A 249 -21.42 -5.54 -12.64
N GLU A 250 -22.18 -5.66 -13.73
CA GLU A 250 -23.35 -4.82 -14.01
C GLU A 250 -24.42 -4.93 -12.92
N GLU A 251 -24.73 -6.16 -12.48
CA GLU A 251 -25.76 -6.45 -11.47
C GLU A 251 -25.42 -5.93 -10.07
N ILE A 252 -24.14 -5.81 -9.75
CA ILE A 252 -23.67 -5.47 -8.40
C ILE A 252 -23.05 -4.08 -8.30
N TRP A 253 -23.02 -3.33 -9.41
CA TRP A 253 -22.50 -1.99 -9.42
C TRP A 253 -23.38 -1.05 -8.58
N PHE A 254 -22.75 -0.22 -7.76
CA PHE A 254 -23.41 0.71 -6.85
C PHE A 254 -23.10 2.18 -7.19
N SER A 255 -23.95 3.09 -6.74
CA SER A 255 -23.62 4.52 -6.62
C SER A 255 -23.22 4.87 -5.19
N ASP A 256 -22.56 6.01 -4.99
CA ASP A 256 -22.17 6.46 -3.65
C ASP A 256 -23.39 6.64 -2.74
N ASP A 257 -24.48 7.21 -3.24
CA ASP A 257 -25.72 7.40 -2.47
C ASP A 257 -26.24 6.06 -1.90
N VAL A 258 -26.17 4.99 -2.69
CA VAL A 258 -26.58 3.64 -2.27
C VAL A 258 -25.64 3.09 -1.19
N LEU A 259 -24.33 3.35 -1.29
CA LEU A 259 -23.40 2.95 -0.24
C LEU A 259 -23.61 3.75 1.04
N GLU A 260 -23.96 5.03 0.95
CA GLU A 260 -24.22 5.92 2.09
C GLU A 260 -25.38 5.41 2.95
N ASP A 261 -26.45 4.92 2.32
CA ASP A 261 -27.62 4.36 2.99
C ASP A 261 -27.40 2.97 3.61
N MET A 262 -26.31 2.28 3.26
CA MET A 262 -25.98 0.95 3.80
C MET A 262 -25.34 1.02 5.19
N SER A 263 -25.64 0.02 6.03
CA SER A 263 -24.84 -0.23 7.24
C SER A 263 -23.39 -0.57 6.88
N ILE A 264 -22.46 -0.38 7.82
CA ILE A 264 -21.02 -0.69 7.63
C ILE A 264 -20.82 -2.13 7.14
N ALA A 265 -21.57 -3.09 7.72
CA ALA A 265 -21.49 -4.49 7.33
C ALA A 265 -21.99 -4.74 5.90
N GLN A 266 -23.12 -4.15 5.52
CA GLN A 266 -23.65 -4.25 4.16
C GLN A 266 -22.68 -3.62 3.14
N ARG A 267 -22.18 -2.41 3.44
CA ARG A 267 -21.21 -1.72 2.60
C ARG A 267 -19.96 -2.56 2.38
N SER A 268 -19.44 -3.16 3.44
CA SER A 268 -18.28 -4.07 3.38
C SER A 268 -18.53 -5.26 2.45
N VAL A 269 -19.67 -5.96 2.59
CA VAL A 269 -20.03 -7.09 1.73
C VAL A 269 -20.19 -6.67 0.27
N THR A 270 -20.88 -5.56 0.01
CA THR A 270 -21.08 -5.03 -1.34
C THR A 270 -19.76 -4.66 -2.01
N LEU A 271 -18.88 -3.95 -1.31
CA LEU A 271 -17.56 -3.56 -1.81
C LEU A 271 -16.65 -4.77 -2.04
N ASP A 272 -16.70 -5.78 -1.17
CA ASP A 272 -15.90 -6.99 -1.31
C ASP A 272 -16.33 -7.82 -2.52
N HIS A 273 -17.65 -7.99 -2.70
CA HIS A 273 -18.20 -8.69 -3.85
C HIS A 273 -17.83 -7.97 -5.15
N PHE A 274 -18.02 -6.65 -5.20
CA PHE A 274 -17.64 -5.83 -6.35
C PHE A 274 -16.13 -5.89 -6.64
N THR A 275 -15.30 -5.80 -5.61
CA THR A 275 -13.84 -5.93 -5.75
C THR A 275 -13.47 -7.27 -6.34
N SER A 276 -14.12 -8.36 -5.90
CA SER A 276 -13.83 -9.71 -6.38
C SER A 276 -14.14 -9.86 -7.87
N GLU A 277 -15.30 -9.38 -8.33
CA GLU A 277 -15.68 -9.42 -9.74
C GLU A 277 -14.77 -8.57 -10.62
N VAL A 278 -14.39 -7.35 -10.16
CA VAL A 278 -13.44 -6.51 -10.90
C VAL A 278 -12.08 -7.19 -11.02
N LEU A 279 -11.59 -7.83 -9.96
CA LEU A 279 -10.31 -8.55 -9.99
C LEU A 279 -10.37 -9.80 -10.88
N GLU A 280 -11.53 -10.42 -11.07
CA GLU A 280 -11.72 -11.53 -12.00
C GLU A 280 -11.84 -11.08 -13.46
N TYR A 281 -12.34 -9.86 -13.69
CA TYR A 281 -12.35 -9.23 -15.00
C TYR A 281 -10.95 -8.85 -15.51
N LEU A 282 -10.10 -8.28 -14.64
CA LEU A 282 -8.81 -7.71 -15.05
C LEU A 282 -7.91 -8.65 -15.88
N PRO A 283 -7.80 -9.97 -15.58
CA PRO A 283 -7.00 -10.91 -16.37
C PRO A 283 -7.61 -11.26 -17.73
N GLY A 284 -8.92 -11.04 -17.94
CA GLY A 284 -9.66 -11.48 -19.12
C GLY A 284 -9.25 -10.80 -20.43
N GLN A 285 -8.53 -9.69 -20.36
CA GLN A 285 -7.99 -8.98 -21.52
C GLN A 285 -6.73 -8.20 -21.16
N THR A 286 -6.02 -7.69 -22.17
CA THR A 286 -4.84 -6.82 -22.03
C THR A 286 -5.22 -5.34 -22.14
N ALA A 287 -4.39 -4.44 -21.62
CA ALA A 287 -4.58 -3.00 -21.83
C ALA A 287 -4.62 -2.59 -23.31
N ALA A 288 -3.90 -3.30 -24.20
CA ALA A 288 -3.93 -3.03 -25.64
C ALA A 288 -5.32 -3.36 -26.23
N GLN A 289 -5.90 -4.50 -25.85
CA GLN A 289 -7.25 -4.88 -26.28
C GLN A 289 -8.30 -3.88 -25.74
N ALA A 290 -8.17 -3.47 -24.47
CA ALA A 290 -9.06 -2.48 -23.87
C ALA A 290 -9.04 -1.16 -24.64
N ARG A 291 -7.85 -0.65 -24.99
CA ARG A 291 -7.70 0.58 -25.80
C ARG A 291 -8.31 0.47 -27.19
N VAL A 292 -8.21 -0.69 -27.84
CA VAL A 292 -8.86 -0.91 -29.14
C VAL A 292 -10.39 -0.83 -29.01
N GLN A 293 -10.96 -1.41 -27.96
CA GLN A 293 -12.40 -1.37 -27.71
C GLN A 293 -12.88 0.03 -27.35
N LEU A 294 -12.16 0.75 -26.47
CA LEU A 294 -12.45 2.15 -26.14
C LEU A 294 -12.53 3.04 -27.38
N ARG A 295 -11.58 2.89 -28.32
CA ARG A 295 -11.62 3.62 -29.59
C ARG A 295 -12.84 3.29 -30.44
N ARG A 296 -13.32 2.05 -30.42
CA ARG A 296 -14.53 1.63 -31.13
C ARG A 296 -15.80 2.21 -30.51
N MET A 297 -15.83 2.39 -29.19
CA MET A 297 -16.97 2.99 -28.49
C MET A 297 -17.12 4.51 -28.74
N ARG A 298 -16.05 5.16 -29.24
CA ARG A 298 -16.06 6.59 -29.60
C ARG A 298 -16.44 6.86 -31.06
N LEU A 299 -16.56 5.81 -31.90
CA LEU A 299 -16.93 5.89 -33.32
C LEU A 299 -18.44 5.62 -33.50
#